data_AF-A0A1M3BN12-F1
#
_entry.id   AF-A0A1M3BN12-F1
#
_cell.length_a   1.000
_cell.length_b   1.000
_cell.length_c   1.000
_cell.angle_alpha   90.00
_cell.angle_beta   90.00
_cell.angle_gamma   90.00
#
_symmetry.space_group_name_H-M   'P 1'
#
loop_
_entity.id
_entity.type
_entity.pdbx_description
1 polymer ?
#
loop_
_entity_poly.entity_id
_entity_poly.type
_entity_poly.pdbx_seq_one_letter_code
_entity_poly.pdbx_strand_id
1 'polypeptide(L)'
;MSGTVALTFDDGPDRVWTARVLDVLHRGGARATFFVQARRAVANPELIGAIVKAGREVGFHCLDRVRHTQRSADAPAADLDVGLCLLDGSGLRSRAWRVETSTIPASPATKGRAL
;
A
#
# COMPACT_ATOMS: atom_id res chain seq x y z
N MET A 1 -28.00 -7.81 14.10
CA MET A 1 -27.32 -7.23 12.92
C MET A 1 -25.96 -7.88 12.79
N SER A 2 -25.62 -8.51 11.66
CA SER A 2 -24.23 -8.89 11.39
C SER A 2 -23.56 -7.71 10.66
N GLY A 3 -22.64 -7.02 11.33
CA GLY A 3 -21.80 -6.00 10.70
C GLY A 3 -20.65 -6.65 9.93
N THR A 4 -20.31 -6.11 8.77
CA THR A 4 -19.07 -6.47 8.06
C THR A 4 -17.98 -5.49 8.47
N VAL A 5 -16.79 -6.02 8.80
CA VAL A 5 -15.60 -5.23 9.13
C VAL A 5 -14.49 -5.58 8.15
N ALA A 6 -13.76 -4.58 7.68
CA ALA A 6 -12.57 -4.76 6.85
C ALA A 6 -11.31 -4.48 7.68
N LEU A 7 -10.41 -5.47 7.76
CA LEU A 7 -9.11 -5.31 8.40
C LEU A 7 -8.09 -4.79 7.39
N THR A 8 -7.35 -3.78 7.79
CA THR A 8 -6.33 -3.17 6.93
C THR A 8 -5.10 -2.79 7.73
N PHE A 9 -3.92 -3.00 7.16
CA PHE A 9 -2.63 -2.77 7.81
C PHE A 9 -1.77 -1.87 6.94
N ASP A 10 -1.21 -0.82 7.52
CA ASP A 10 -0.37 0.15 6.81
C ASP A 10 1.12 -0.09 7.13
N ASP A 11 2.01 0.62 6.45
CA ASP A 11 3.48 0.65 6.67
C ASP A 11 4.30 -0.61 6.38
N GLY A 12 3.66 -1.71 6.02
CA GLY A 12 4.33 -2.95 5.66
C GLY A 12 5.06 -2.90 4.30
N PRO A 13 5.65 -4.01 3.83
CA PRO A 13 5.85 -5.24 4.58
C PRO A 13 7.03 -5.12 5.56
N ASP A 14 6.91 -5.78 6.71
CA ASP A 14 7.94 -5.91 7.74
C ASP A 14 8.22 -7.39 8.01
N ARG A 15 9.51 -7.79 8.01
CA ARG A 15 9.92 -9.20 8.08
C ARG A 15 9.42 -9.92 9.33
N VAL A 16 9.30 -9.22 10.46
CA VAL A 16 8.85 -9.81 11.72
C VAL A 16 7.34 -9.72 11.84
N TRP A 17 6.78 -8.53 11.61
CA TRP A 17 5.38 -8.27 11.93
C TRP A 17 4.42 -8.75 10.85
N THR A 18 4.75 -8.61 9.57
CA THR A 18 3.87 -9.09 8.49
C THR A 18 3.64 -10.60 8.59
N ALA A 19 4.69 -11.38 8.86
CA ALA A 19 4.56 -12.82 9.04
C ALA A 19 3.64 -13.20 10.21
N ARG A 20 3.79 -12.51 11.36
CA ARG A 20 2.95 -12.72 12.55
C ARG A 20 1.49 -12.35 12.30
N VAL A 21 1.24 -11.25 11.60
CA VAL A 21 -0.13 -10.83 11.25
C VAL A 21 -0.77 -11.82 10.29
N LEU A 22 -0.05 -12.30 9.26
CA LEU A 22 -0.56 -13.32 8.35
C LEU A 22 -0.97 -14.60 9.07
N ASP A 23 -0.16 -15.05 10.03
CA ASP A 23 -0.41 -16.22 10.85
C ASP A 23 -1.67 -16.05 11.74
N VAL A 24 -1.85 -14.89 12.39
CA VAL A 24 -3.08 -14.58 13.15
C VAL A 24 -4.31 -14.54 12.24
N LEU A 25 -4.23 -13.89 11.08
CA LEU A 25 -5.34 -13.83 10.12
C LEU A 25 -5.70 -15.21 9.59
N HIS A 26 -4.71 -16.07 9.37
CA HIS A 26 -4.93 -17.45 8.94
C HIS A 26 -5.68 -18.25 10.00
N ARG A 27 -5.21 -18.24 11.25
CA ARG A 27 -5.92 -18.90 12.37
C ARG A 27 -7.33 -18.38 12.59
N GLY A 28 -7.53 -17.07 12.39
CA GLY A 28 -8.84 -16.44 12.55
C GLY A 28 -9.76 -16.56 11.33
N GLY A 29 -9.32 -17.16 10.22
CA GLY A 29 -10.11 -17.24 8.98
C GLY A 29 -10.44 -15.88 8.36
N ALA A 30 -9.75 -14.81 8.76
CA ALA A 30 -10.04 -13.45 8.36
C ALA A 30 -9.27 -13.04 7.09
N ARG A 31 -9.85 -12.09 6.33
CA ARG A 31 -9.20 -11.43 5.19
C ARG A 31 -8.71 -10.05 5.61
N ALA A 32 -7.69 -9.55 4.92
CA ALA A 32 -7.17 -8.21 5.12
C ALA A 32 -6.52 -7.65 3.86
N THR A 33 -6.40 -6.32 3.82
CA THR A 33 -5.63 -5.58 2.82
C THR A 33 -4.40 -4.95 3.48
N PHE A 34 -3.22 -5.15 2.90
CA PHE A 34 -1.96 -4.58 3.37
C PHE A 34 -1.57 -3.40 2.50
N PHE A 35 -1.62 -2.18 3.01
CA PHE A 35 -1.12 -0.99 2.33
C PHE A 35 0.38 -0.86 2.60
N VAL A 36 1.17 -1.15 1.57
CA VAL A 36 2.63 -1.28 1.70
C VAL A 36 3.37 -0.03 1.23
N GLN A 37 4.55 0.18 1.81
CA GLN A 37 5.53 1.14 1.31
C GLN A 37 6.24 0.55 0.08
N ALA A 38 6.25 1.29 -1.03
CA ALA A 38 6.76 0.74 -2.30
C ALA A 38 8.23 0.30 -2.22
N ARG A 39 9.10 1.08 -1.54
CA ARG A 39 10.51 0.69 -1.35
C ARG A 39 10.67 -0.59 -0.55
N ARG A 40 9.87 -0.79 0.50
CA ARG A 40 9.90 -2.01 1.31
C ARG A 40 9.38 -3.22 0.53
N ALA A 41 8.33 -3.02 -0.27
CA ALA A 41 7.78 -4.07 -1.13
C ALA A 41 8.81 -4.57 -2.15
N VAL A 42 9.49 -3.66 -2.86
CA VAL A 42 10.53 -4.02 -3.83
C VAL A 42 11.75 -4.65 -3.16
N ALA A 43 12.11 -4.22 -1.95
CA ALA A 43 13.23 -4.81 -1.20
C ALA A 43 12.89 -6.19 -0.59
N ASN A 44 11.62 -6.59 -0.52
CA ASN A 44 11.18 -7.85 0.11
C ASN A 44 10.11 -8.56 -0.73
N PRO A 45 10.40 -8.90 -2.01
CA PRO A 45 9.44 -9.52 -2.92
C PRO A 45 8.91 -10.87 -2.41
N GLU A 46 9.71 -11.60 -1.62
CA GLU A 46 9.31 -12.86 -0.99
C GLU A 46 8.16 -12.67 0.00
N LEU A 47 8.16 -11.55 0.72
CA LEU A 47 7.18 -11.27 1.75
C LEU A 47 5.86 -10.76 1.15
N ILE A 48 5.96 -9.99 0.07
CA ILE A 48 4.81 -9.68 -0.79
C ILE A 48 4.22 -10.98 -1.35
N GLY A 49 5.05 -11.86 -1.89
CA GLY A 49 4.62 -13.17 -2.39
C GLY A 49 3.87 -13.97 -1.33
N ALA A 50 4.33 -13.94 -0.08
CA ALA A 50 3.63 -14.57 1.05
C ALA A 50 2.26 -13.94 1.33
N ILE A 51 2.14 -12.60 1.30
CA ILE A 51 0.86 -11.89 1.47
C ILE A 51 -0.13 -12.33 0.38
N VAL A 52 0.30 -12.29 -0.89
CA VAL A 52 -0.55 -12.67 -2.04
C VAL A 52 -0.93 -14.14 -2.00
N LYS A 53 0.02 -15.04 -1.72
CA LYS A 53 -0.22 -16.48 -1.60
C LYS A 53 -1.17 -16.82 -0.45
N ALA A 54 -1.20 -16.02 0.61
CA ALA A 54 -2.18 -16.14 1.70
C ALA A 54 -3.58 -15.59 1.33
N GLY A 55 -3.81 -15.20 0.07
CA GLY A 55 -5.08 -14.68 -0.42
C GLY A 55 -5.43 -13.31 0.15
N ARG A 56 -4.42 -12.49 0.48
CA ARG A 56 -4.58 -11.13 1.00
C ARG A 56 -4.30 -10.12 -0.10
N GLU A 57 -4.94 -8.95 -0.02
CA GLU A 57 -4.77 -7.89 -0.99
C GLU A 57 -3.60 -6.97 -0.62
N VAL A 58 -2.92 -6.40 -1.62
CA VAL A 58 -1.83 -5.43 -1.45
C VAL A 58 -2.23 -4.07 -2.04
N GLY A 59 -2.31 -3.07 -1.18
CA GLY A 59 -2.53 -1.66 -1.49
C GLY A 59 -1.21 -0.87 -1.49
N PHE A 60 -1.20 0.32 -2.08
CA PHE A 60 -0.09 1.28 -1.94
C PHE A 60 -0.34 2.22 -0.74
N HIS A 61 0.69 2.50 0.06
CA HIS A 61 0.60 3.46 1.17
C HIS A 61 1.37 4.76 0.87
N CYS A 62 2.69 4.62 0.67
CA CYS A 62 3.61 5.69 0.29
C CYS A 62 4.88 5.10 -0.32
N LEU A 63 5.75 5.93 -0.91
CA LEU A 63 7.05 5.45 -1.41
C LEU A 63 7.98 5.04 -0.27
N ASP A 64 8.03 5.86 0.78
CA ASP A 64 8.87 5.80 1.98
C ASP A 64 8.16 6.55 3.11
N ARG A 65 8.48 6.29 4.38
CA ARG A 65 8.04 7.10 5.52
C ARG A 65 8.68 8.49 5.45
N VAL A 66 8.11 9.36 4.64
CA VAL A 66 8.42 10.78 4.67
C VAL A 66 7.14 11.51 4.97
N ARG A 67 7.12 12.31 6.03
CA ARG A 67 5.96 13.15 6.35
C ARG A 67 5.66 14.04 5.14
N HIS A 68 4.59 13.73 4.41
CA HIS A 68 4.15 14.57 3.30
C HIS A 68 3.82 16.00 3.76
N THR A 69 3.51 16.19 5.05
CA THR A 69 3.31 17.50 5.69
C THR A 69 4.59 18.33 5.84
N GLN A 70 5.78 17.75 5.60
CA GLN A 70 7.07 18.44 5.62
C GLN A 70 7.61 18.71 4.20
N ARG A 71 6.80 18.49 3.16
CA ARG A 71 7.16 18.71 1.76
C ARG A 71 6.19 19.69 1.09
N SER A 72 6.57 20.17 -0.11
CA SER A 72 5.75 21.04 -0.94
C SER A 72 4.37 20.43 -1.24
N ALA A 73 3.41 21.27 -1.66
CA ALA A 73 2.05 20.85 -1.97
C ALA A 73 1.95 19.67 -2.98
N ASP A 74 2.94 19.53 -3.87
CA ASP A 74 2.98 18.48 -4.89
C ASP A 74 3.53 17.14 -4.40
N ALA A 75 4.06 17.09 -3.17
CA ALA A 75 4.78 15.91 -2.67
C ALA A 75 3.96 14.62 -2.66
N PRO A 76 2.66 14.61 -2.32
CA PRO A 76 1.90 13.37 -2.34
C PRO A 76 1.59 12.86 -3.77
N ALA A 77 1.48 13.76 -4.75
CA ALA A 77 1.30 13.36 -6.15
C ALA A 77 2.57 12.73 -6.69
N ALA A 78 3.73 13.32 -6.42
CA ALA A 78 5.02 12.74 -6.78
C ALA A 78 5.26 11.39 -6.07
N ASP A 79 4.87 11.28 -4.79
CA ASP A 79 4.94 10.02 -4.03
C ASP A 79 4.06 8.93 -4.66
N LEU A 80 2.83 9.27 -5.06
CA LEU A 80 1.93 8.37 -5.77
C LEU A 80 2.52 7.89 -7.10
N ASP A 81 2.93 8.82 -7.97
CA ASP A 81 3.40 8.50 -9.31
C ASP A 81 4.65 7.60 -9.26
N VAL A 82 5.63 7.96 -8.42
CA VAL A 82 6.86 7.18 -8.26
C VAL A 82 6.58 5.85 -7.58
N GLY A 83 5.75 5.85 -6.53
CA GLY A 83 5.40 4.66 -5.76
C GLY A 83 4.66 3.61 -6.58
N LEU A 84 3.65 4.02 -7.34
CA LEU A 84 2.91 3.11 -8.23
C LEU A 84 3.79 2.61 -9.38
N CYS A 85 4.62 3.45 -9.99
CA CYS A 85 5.56 3.03 -11.03
C CYS A 85 6.53 1.95 -10.50
N LEU A 86 7.02 2.12 -9.27
CA LEU A 86 7.92 1.17 -8.64
C LEU A 86 7.23 -0.16 -8.32
N LEU A 87 6.00 -0.13 -7.82
CA LEU A 87 5.20 -1.34 -7.58
C LEU A 87 4.87 -2.07 -8.88
N ASP A 88 4.42 -1.36 -9.91
CA ASP A 88 4.12 -1.92 -11.23
C ASP A 88 5.36 -2.60 -11.83
N GLY A 89 6.53 -1.97 -11.73
CA GLY A 89 7.81 -2.54 -12.16
C GLY A 89 8.22 -3.80 -11.40
N SER A 90 7.70 -4.00 -10.19
CA SER A 90 7.91 -5.23 -9.40
C SER A 90 6.89 -6.33 -9.67
N GLY A 91 5.93 -6.10 -10.58
CA GLY A 91 4.83 -7.01 -10.88
C GLY A 91 3.62 -6.87 -9.94
N LEU A 92 3.63 -5.90 -9.03
CA LEU A 92 2.51 -5.60 -8.14
C LEU A 92 1.64 -4.48 -8.70
N ARG A 93 0.50 -4.86 -9.26
CA ARG A 93 -0.52 -3.87 -9.66
C ARG A 93 -1.44 -3.57 -8.48
N SER A 94 -1.19 -2.47 -7.79
CA SER A 94 -2.08 -2.02 -6.72
C SER A 94 -3.35 -1.38 -7.29
N ARG A 95 -4.51 -1.72 -6.71
CA ARG A 95 -5.82 -1.14 -7.10
C ARG A 95 -6.35 -0.12 -6.09
N ALA A 96 -5.67 0.01 -4.96
CA ALA A 96 -6.09 0.85 -3.85
C ALA A 96 -4.90 1.61 -3.28
N TRP A 97 -5.09 2.90 -3.05
CA TRP A 97 -4.11 3.76 -2.36
C TRP A 97 -4.72 4.24 -1.04
N ARG A 98 -3.96 4.12 0.04
CA ARG A 98 -4.25 4.79 1.30
C ARG A 98 -3.15 5.78 1.60
N VAL A 99 -3.47 7.06 1.53
CA VAL A 99 -2.53 8.15 1.81
C VAL A 99 -2.12 8.18 3.29
N GLU A 100 -0.84 8.44 3.57
CA GLU A 100 -0.27 8.53 4.93
C GLU A 100 -0.87 9.68 5.76
N THR A 101 -1.46 10.70 5.13
CA THR A 101 -2.02 11.88 5.80
C THR A 101 -3.53 11.95 5.63
N SER A 102 -4.23 12.49 6.63
CA SER A 102 -5.66 12.82 6.55
C SER A 102 -5.99 13.88 5.49
N THR A 103 -4.98 14.48 4.85
CA THR A 103 -5.12 15.40 3.73
C THR A 103 -4.87 14.65 2.42
N ILE A 104 -5.94 14.44 1.66
CA ILE A 104 -5.85 14.07 0.25
C ILE A 104 -5.50 15.35 -0.52
N PRO A 105 -4.43 15.40 -1.31
CA PRO A 105 -4.21 16.53 -2.21
C PRO A 105 -5.41 16.64 -3.14
N ALA A 106 -5.78 17.86 -3.55
CA ALA A 106 -6.70 18.00 -4.67
C ALA A 106 -6.17 17.12 -5.82
N SER A 107 -7.04 16.28 -6.40
CA SER A 107 -6.68 15.40 -7.52
C SER A 107 -5.83 16.20 -8.50
N PRO A 108 -4.64 15.73 -8.91
CA PRO A 108 -3.93 16.39 -9.98
C PRO A 108 -4.89 16.36 -11.17
N ALA A 109 -5.32 17.55 -11.61
CA ALA A 109 -6.18 17.66 -12.77
C ALA A 109 -5.50 16.89 -13.89
N THR A 110 -6.18 15.88 -14.43
CA THR A 110 -5.72 15.08 -15.55
C THR A 110 -5.42 16.04 -16.70
N LYS A 111 -4.17 16.50 -16.83
CA LYS A 111 -3.73 17.15 -18.07
C LYS A 111 -3.78 16.04 -19.11
N GLY A 112 -4.75 16.18 -20.01
CA GLY A 112 -5.18 15.17 -20.95
C GLY A 112 -4.01 14.41 -21.57
N ARG A 113 -4.00 13.10 -21.35
CA ARG A 113 -3.22 12.19 -22.17
C ARG A 113 -4.07 11.98 -23.44
N ALA A 114 -3.75 12.75 -24.47
CA ALA A 114 -4.29 12.54 -25.80
C ALA A 114 -3.95 11.10 -26.25
N LEU A 115 -4.95 10.44 -26.81
CA LEU A 115 -4.86 9.15 -27.49
C LEU A 115 -3.92 9.26 -28.71
#